data_AF-A0A5A7YB63-F1
#
_entry.id   AF-A0A5A7YB63-F1
#
_cell.length_a   1.000
_cell.length_b   1.000
_cell.length_c   1.000
_cell.angle_alpha   90.00
_cell.angle_beta   90.00
_cell.angle_gamma   90.00
#
_symmetry.space_group_name_H-M   'P 1'
#
loop_
_entity.id
_entity.type
_entity.pdbx_description
1 polymer ?
#
loop_
_entity_poly.entity_id
_entity_poly.type
_entity_poly.pdbx_seq_one_letter_code
_entity_poly.pdbx_strand_id
1 'polypeptide(L)' 'MLTAEEVHGMTGVPISTLHDWAAKRERGIDAPGPHHIRLSNRHRRWTRRDVDQWIESARI' A
#
# COMPACT_ATOMS: atom_id res chain seq x y z
N MET A 1 -7.93 5.38 -8.20
CA MET A 1 -6.72 4.65 -7.75
C MET A 1 -5.83 5.65 -7.06
N LEU A 2 -5.29 5.30 -5.89
CA LEU A 2 -4.54 6.19 -5.02
C LEU A 2 -3.03 6.11 -5.30
N THR A 3 -2.35 7.25 -5.20
CA THR A 3 -0.90 7.37 -5.19
C THR A 3 -0.32 7.02 -3.80
N ALA A 4 0.99 6.81 -3.72
CA ALA A 4 1.63 6.58 -2.43
C ALA A 4 1.49 7.80 -1.49
N GLU A 5 1.44 9.02 -2.04
CA GLU A 5 1.20 10.25 -1.27
C GLU A 5 -0.22 10.31 -0.69
N GLU A 6 -1.22 9.92 -1.47
CA GLU A 6 -2.61 9.88 -0.99
C GLU A 6 -2.79 8.80 0.08
N VAL A 7 -2.17 7.62 -0.09
CA VAL A 7 -2.19 6.56 0.92
C VAL A 7 -1.45 7.00 2.19
N HIS A 8 -0.32 7.68 2.06
CA HIS A 8 0.39 8.27 3.19
C HIS A 8 -0.50 9.25 3.95
N GLY A 9 -1.20 10.16 3.25
CA GLY A 9 -2.12 11.11 3.88
C GLY A 9 -3.28 10.44 4.63
N MET A 10 -3.74 9.27 4.17
CA MET A 10 -4.82 8.54 4.83
C MET A 10 -4.35 7.68 6.01
N THR A 11 -3.16 7.08 5.91
CA THR A 11 -2.69 6.04 6.83
C THR A 11 -1.65 6.54 7.83
N GLY A 12 -0.98 7.66 7.53
CA GLY A 12 0.21 8.14 8.24
C GLY A 12 1.48 7.31 7.94
N VAL A 13 1.39 6.22 7.19
CA VAL A 13 2.56 5.37 6.87
C VAL A 13 3.49 6.10 5.90
N PRO A 14 4.80 6.15 6.15
CA PRO A 14 5.74 6.79 5.23
C PRO A 14 5.69 6.20 3.81
N ILE A 15 5.84 7.06 2.80
CA ILE A 15 5.83 6.66 1.38
C ILE A 15 6.89 5.58 1.08
N SER A 16 8.10 5.72 1.65
CA SER A 16 9.16 4.72 1.52
C SER A 16 8.75 3.36 2.06
N THR A 17 8.09 3.33 3.22
CA THR A 17 7.56 2.10 3.83
C THR A 17 6.48 1.45 2.97
N LEU A 18 5.58 2.23 2.36
CA LEU A 18 4.58 1.72 1.41
C LEU A 18 5.24 1.07 0.18
N HIS A 19 6.31 1.67 -0.34
CA HIS A 19 7.08 1.10 -1.44
C HIS A 19 7.82 -0.18 -1.04
N ASP A 20 8.41 -0.22 0.15
CA ASP A 20 9.08 -1.41 0.68
C ASP A 20 8.11 -2.58 0.86
N TRP A 21 6.93 -2.33 1.42
CA TRP A 21 5.90 -3.34 1.59
C TRP A 21 5.38 -3.86 0.25
N ALA A 22 5.17 -2.97 -0.71
CA ALA A 22 4.81 -3.37 -2.05
C ALA A 22 5.92 -4.21 -2.70
N ALA A 23 7.19 -3.83 -2.55
CA ALA A 23 8.33 -4.55 -3.10
C ALA A 23 8.50 -5.95 -2.46
N LYS A 24 8.23 -6.07 -1.15
CA LYS A 24 8.17 -7.36 -0.44
C LYS A 24 7.06 -8.26 -1.01
N ARG A 25 5.84 -7.73 -1.18
CA ARG A 25 4.72 -8.49 -1.76
C ARG A 25 4.97 -8.95 -3.20
N GLU A 26 5.60 -8.12 -4.03
CA GLU A 26 6.01 -8.53 -5.38
C GLU A 26 7.02 -9.69 -5.39
N ARG A 27 7.79 -9.84 -4.31
CA ARG A 27 8.72 -10.96 -4.12
C ARG A 27 8.06 -12.18 -3.45
N GLY A 28 6.74 -12.14 -3.23
CA GLY A 28 6.00 -13.19 -2.53
C GLY A 28 6.19 -13.18 -1.01
N ILE A 29 6.81 -12.13 -0.45
CA ILE A 29 6.98 -11.98 0.99
C ILE A 29 5.74 -11.28 1.53
N ASP A 30 5.12 -11.87 2.54
CA ASP A 30 4.00 -11.20 3.20
C ASP A 30 4.48 -9.92 3.88
N ALA A 31 3.72 -8.84 3.69
CA ALA A 31 4.09 -7.52 4.19
C ALA A 31 2.85 -6.82 4.75
N PRO A 32 3.00 -6.14 5.90
CA PRO A 32 1.94 -5.28 6.39
C PRO A 32 1.66 -4.18 5.36
N GLY A 33 0.45 -3.63 5.39
CA GLY A 33 0.05 -2.56 4.49
C GLY A 33 -1.00 -2.97 3.45
N PRO A 34 -1.62 -1.97 2.81
CA PRO A 34 -2.70 -2.20 1.86
C PRO A 34 -2.22 -2.87 0.58
N HIS A 35 -3.11 -3.67 -0.02
CA HIS A 35 -2.83 -4.35 -1.29
C HIS A 35 -2.55 -3.32 -2.38
N HIS A 36 -1.44 -3.52 -3.09
CA HIS A 36 -1.02 -2.66 -4.18
C HIS A 36 -1.32 -3.32 -5.53
N ILE A 37 -1.59 -2.47 -6.51
CA ILE A 37 -1.72 -2.82 -7.92
C ILE A 37 -0.48 -2.30 -8.63
N ARG A 38 0.23 -3.20 -9.29
CA ARG A 38 1.36 -2.87 -10.15
C ARG A 38 0.83 -2.46 -11.53
N LEU A 39 0.98 -1.19 -11.88
CA LEU A 39 0.64 -0.69 -13.22
C LEU A 39 1.82 -0.81 -14.19
N SER A 40 3.04 -0.68 -13.69
CA SER A 40 4.26 -0.87 -14.47
C SER A 40 5.42 -1.28 -13.55
N ASN A 41 6.62 -1.47 -14.13
CA ASN A 41 7.82 -1.79 -13.35
C ASN A 41 8.18 -0.74 -12.29
N ARG A 42 7.70 0.51 -12.45
CA ARG A 42 7.97 1.63 -11.54
C ARG A 42 6.72 2.23 -10.90
N HIS A 43 5.55 2.04 -11.49
CA HIS A 43 4.32 2.63 -10.99
C HIS A 43 3.47 1.63 -10.22
N ARG A 44 3.21 1.97 -8.96
CA ARG A 44 2.32 1.25 -8.06
C ARG A 44 1.18 2.17 -7.66
N ARG A 45 -0.01 1.60 -7.56
CA ARG A 45 -1.22 2.28 -7.09
C ARG A 45 -1.92 1.43 -6.05
N TRP A 46 -2.77 2.05 -5.27
CA TRP A 46 -3.62 1.36 -4.31
C TRP A 46 -5.08 1.62 -4.64
N THR A 47 -5.96 0.66 -4.35
CA THR A 47 -7.38 0.95 -4.38
C THR A 47 -7.80 1.56 -3.06
N ARG A 48 -8.80 2.44 -3.10
CA ARG A 48 -9.36 3.03 -1.88
C ARG A 48 -9.89 1.95 -0.94
N ARG A 49 -10.58 0.95 -1.51
CA ARG A 49 -11.13 -0.21 -0.79
C ARG A 49 -10.06 -1.00 -0.04
N ASP A 50 -8.93 -1.32 -0.68
CA ASP A 50 -7.86 -2.09 -0.04
C ASP A 50 -7.18 -1.29 1.08
N VAL A 51 -7.08 0.03 0.91
CA VAL A 51 -6.54 0.93 1.94
C VAL A 51 -7.49 1.01 3.13
N ASP A 52 -8.78 1.21 2.89
CA ASP A 52 -9.79 1.27 3.95
C ASP A 52 -9.87 -0.07 4.69
N GLN A 53 -9.90 -1.20 3.98
CA GLN A 53 -9.89 -2.54 4.59
C GLN A 53 -8.65 -2.78 5.46
N TRP A 54 -7.48 -2.33 5.02
CA TRP A 54 -6.27 -2.44 5.82
C TRP A 54 -6.32 -1.54 7.05
N ILE A 55 -6.80 -0.30 6.94
CA ILE A 55 -6.99 0.61 8.07
C ILE A 55 -7.94 0.01 9.10
N GLU A 56 -9.07 -0.56 8.65
CA GLU A 56 -10.03 -1.26 9.51
C GLU A 56 -9.38 -2.46 10.21
N SER A 57 -8.60 -3.27 9.49
CA SER A 57 -7.91 -4.43 10.04
C SER A 57 -6.77 -4.06 11.00
N ALA A 58 -6.13 -2.91 10.80
CA ALA A 58 -5.03 -2.42 11.63
C ALA A 58 -5.48 -1.65 12.88
N ARG A 59 -6.77 -1.30 12.97
CA ARG A 59 -7.38 -0.63 14.13
C ARG A 59 -7.86 -1.61 15.21
N ILE A 60 -7.76 -2.92 14.99
CA ILE A 60 -8.18 -3.99 15.90
C ILE A 60 -7.02 -4.43 16.78
#